data_AF-A0A967P3B1-F1
#
_entry.id   AF-A0A967P3B1-F1
#
_cell.length_a   1.000
_cell.length_b   1.000
_cell.length_c   1.000
_cell.angle_alpha   90.00
_cell.angle_beta   90.00
_cell.angle_gamma   90.00
#
_symmetry.space_group_name_H-M   'P 1'
#
loop_
_entity.id
_entity.type
_entity.pdbx_description
1 polymer ?
#
loop_
_entity_poly.entity_id
_entity_poly.type
_entity_poly.pdbx_seq_one_letter_code
_entity_poly.pdbx_strand_id
1 'polypeptide(L)' 'VAATAVAFSGIIAFVGLIVPHLVRILWGHDYRRLIPLATIGGGAVLLAADIIARTVMAPRDLPVGIVTSIAGAPFFLWL' A
#
# COMPACT_ATOMS: atom_id res chain seq x y z
N VAL A 1 -4.87 11.02 -10.65
CA VAL A 1 -4.38 11.06 -9.24
C VAL A 1 -3.06 10.33 -9.05
N ALA A 2 -2.79 9.22 -9.74
CA ALA A 2 -1.51 8.51 -9.60
C ALA A 2 -0.29 9.38 -9.91
N ALA A 3 -0.27 10.08 -11.06
CA ALA A 3 0.84 10.96 -11.43
C ALA A 3 1.06 12.11 -10.42
N THR A 4 -0.02 12.73 -9.94
CA THR A 4 0.06 13.76 -8.90
C THR A 4 0.59 13.20 -7.58
N ALA A 5 0.12 12.02 -7.15
CA ALA A 5 0.61 11.38 -5.93
C ALA A 5 2.11 11.08 -6.04
N VAL A 6 2.55 10.47 -7.14
CA VAL A 6 3.97 10.15 -7.38
C VAL A 6 4.84 11.41 -7.42
N ALA A 7 4.34 12.52 -7.97
CA ALA A 7 5.06 13.79 -7.97
C ALA A 7 5.31 14.35 -6.56
N PHE A 8 4.38 14.14 -5.61
CA PHE A 8 4.52 14.61 -4.23
C PHE A 8 5.25 13.62 -3.31
N SER A 9 4.99 12.32 -3.43
CA SER A 9 5.47 11.29 -2.50
C SER A 9 6.60 10.43 -3.05
N GLY A 10 6.97 10.59 -4.32
CA GLY A 10 7.85 9.67 -5.02
C GLY A 10 7.17 8.34 -5.38
N ILE A 11 7.96 7.37 -5.84
CA ILE A 11 7.46 6.07 -6.30
C ILE A 11 7.03 5.22 -5.10
N ILE A 12 5.75 4.85 -5.07
CA ILE A 12 5.18 3.92 -4.09
C ILE A 12 4.81 2.63 -4.84
N ALA A 13 5.36 1.50 -4.40
CA ALA A 13 5.12 0.21 -5.01
C ALA A 13 4.06 -0.60 -4.24
N PHE A 14 3.38 -1.50 -4.96
CA PHE A 14 2.48 -2.56 -4.46
C PHE A 14 1.19 -2.16 -3.73
N VAL A 15 1.06 -0.99 -3.09
CA VAL A 15 -0.15 -0.63 -2.31
C VAL A 15 -1.42 -0.72 -3.16
N GLY A 16 -1.38 -0.19 -4.39
CA GLY A 16 -2.52 -0.24 -5.32
C GLY A 16 -2.85 -1.64 -5.85
N LEU A 17 -2.02 -2.64 -5.56
CA LEU A 17 -2.24 -4.02 -5.92
C LEU A 17 -2.64 -4.86 -4.70
N ILE A 18 -1.89 -4.79 -3.59
CA ILE A 18 -2.15 -5.57 -2.37
C ILE A 18 -3.57 -5.32 -1.85
N VAL A 19 -3.91 -4.05 -1.67
CA VAL A 19 -5.13 -3.63 -0.97
C VAL A 19 -6.41 -4.07 -1.70
N PRO A 20 -6.60 -3.80 -3.00
CA PRO A 20 -7.82 -4.24 -3.67
C PRO A 20 -7.93 -5.77 -3.75
N HIS A 21 -6.83 -6.51 -3.80
CA HIS A 21 -6.86 -7.98 -3.75
C HIS A 21 -7.24 -8.51 -2.37
N LEU A 22 -6.68 -7.95 -1.29
CA LEU A 22 -7.11 -8.27 0.08
C LEU A 22 -8.60 -8.00 0.27
N VAL A 23 -9.09 -6.86 -0.20
CA VAL A 23 -10.51 -6.51 -0.12
C VAL A 23 -11.37 -7.50 -0.91
N ARG A 24 -10.93 -7.95 -2.09
CA ARG A 24 -11.65 -8.98 -2.87
C ARG A 24 -11.74 -10.31 -2.14
N ILE A 25 -10.65 -10.75 -1.52
CA ILE A 25 -10.59 -12.02 -0.78
C ILE A 25 -11.53 -11.98 0.43
N LEU A 26 -11.59 -10.84 1.12
CA LEU A 26 -12.34 -10.70 2.38
C LEU A 26 -13.81 -10.30 2.21
N TRP A 27 -14.14 -9.43 1.24
CA TRP A 27 -15.49 -8.86 1.06
C TRP A 27 -16.16 -9.22 -0.28
N GLY A 28 -15.45 -9.93 -1.16
CA GLY A 28 -15.96 -10.33 -2.47
C GLY A 28 -15.77 -9.29 -3.58
N HIS A 29 -16.44 -9.52 -4.71
CA HIS A 29 -16.16 -8.85 -5.99
C HIS A 29 -17.06 -7.63 -6.28
N ASP A 30 -17.91 -7.21 -5.34
CA ASP A 30 -18.81 -6.06 -5.54
C ASP A 30 -18.02 -4.74 -5.52
N TYR A 31 -17.92 -4.10 -6.68
CA TYR A 31 -17.22 -2.83 -6.87
C TYR A 31 -17.74 -1.69 -5.99
N ARG A 32 -19.02 -1.71 -5.62
CA ARG A 32 -19.62 -0.68 -4.75
C ARG A 32 -19.00 -0.67 -3.36
N ARG A 33 -18.57 -1.84 -2.87
CA ARG A 33 -17.88 -2.01 -1.58
C ARG A 33 -16.37 -1.98 -1.77
N LEU A 34 -15.87 -2.55 -2.87
CA LEU A 34 -14.44 -2.64 -3.14
C LEU A 34 -13.79 -1.27 -3.23
N ILE A 35 -14.37 -0.33 -3.98
CA ILE A 35 -13.78 1.00 -4.18
C ILE A 35 -13.61 1.76 -2.86
N PRO A 36 -14.64 1.95 -2.01
CA PRO A 36 -14.47 2.68 -0.75
C PRO A 36 -13.54 1.94 0.22
N LEU A 37 -13.66 0.61 0.34
CA LEU A 37 -12.80 -0.18 1.22
C LEU A 37 -11.34 -0.17 0.77
N ALA A 38 -11.08 -0.25 -0.53
CA ALA A 38 -9.72 -0.19 -1.06
C ALA A 38 -9.10 1.21 -0.94
N THR A 39 -9.93 2.27 -1.00
CA THR A 39 -9.45 3.65 -0.78
C THR A 39 -9.03 3.85 0.67
N ILE A 40 -9.89 3.46 1.62
CA ILE A 40 -9.60 3.60 3.06
C ILE A 40 -8.47 2.66 3.48
N GLY A 41 -8.55 1.39 3.07
CA GLY A 41 -7.51 0.39 3.33
C GLY A 41 -6.16 0.77 2.74
N GLY A 42 -6.16 1.40 1.55
CA GLY A 42 -4.93 1.86 0.90
C GLY A 42 -4.25 2.98 1.67
N GLY A 43 -5.02 3.96 2.14
CA GLY A 43 -4.51 5.01 3.01
C GLY A 43 -3.97 4.47 4.34
N ALA A 44 -4.71 3.55 4.98
CA ALA A 44 -4.29 2.94 6.24
C ALA A 44 -3.00 2.12 6.11
N VAL A 45 -2.88 1.29 5.07
CA VAL A 45 -1.66 0.50 4.80
C VAL A 45 -0.47 1.40 4.50
N LEU A 46 -0.66 2.46 3.71
CA LEU A 46 0.40 3.39 3.38
C LEU A 46 0.89 4.16 4.62
N LEU A 47 -0.02 4.62 5.48
CA LEU A 47 0.33 5.28 6.74
C LEU A 47 1.11 4.34 7.68
N ALA A 48 0.66 3.09 7.81
CA ALA A 48 1.38 2.10 8.61
C ALA A 48 2.79 1.85 8.06
N ALA A 49 2.93 1.74 6.74
CA ALA A 49 4.24 1.58 6.09
C ALA A 49 5.15 2.80 6.28
N ASP A 50 4.62 4.03 6.25
CA ASP A 50 5.38 5.26 6.49
C ASP A 50 5.90 5.32 7.94
N ILE A 51 5.06 4.95 8.92
CA ILE A 51 5.46 4.88 10.34
C ILE A 51 6.59 3.85 10.52
N ILE A 52 6.47 2.67 9.91
CA ILE A 52 7.51 1.63 9.96
C ILE A 52 8.80 2.15 9.30
N ALA A 53 8.69 2.79 8.13
CA ALA A 53 9.84 3.31 7.41
C ALA A 53 10.65 4.33 8.22
N ARG A 54 9.96 5.21 8.97
CA ARG A 54 10.58 6.23 9.83
C ARG A 54 11.16 5.66 11.13
N THR A 55 10.63 4.54 11.63
CA THR A 55 11.04 3.98 12.93
C THR A 55 12.18 2.98 12.82
N VAL A 56 12.27 2.21 11.73
CA VAL A 56 13.24 1.11 11.61
C VAL A 56 14.69 1.58 11.45
N MET A 57 14.95 2.71 10.79
CA MET A 57 16.31 3.22 10.55
C MET A 57 16.57 4.65 11.06
N ALA A 58 15.80 5.12 12.04
CA ALA A 58 16.03 6.44 12.63
C ALA A 58 17.51 6.64 13.03
N PRO A 59 18.19 7.73 12.62
CA PRO A 59 17.67 8.98 12.02
C PRO A 59 17.65 9.01 10.48
N ARG A 60 17.94 7.90 9.78
CA ARG A 60 17.85 7.82 8.32
C ARG A 60 16.43 7.46 7.90
N ASP A 61 15.87 8.25 6.99
CA ASP A 61 14.57 7.97 6.41
C ASP A 61 14.68 6.88 5.34
N LEU A 62 13.96 5.79 5.54
CA LEU A 62 13.83 4.70 4.58
C LEU A 62 12.70 5.04 3.58
N PRO A 63 12.89 4.89 2.26
CA PRO A 63 11.80 5.07 1.32
C PRO A 63 10.65 4.10 1.59
N VAL A 64 9.43 4.62 1.77
CA VAL A 64 8.23 3.81 2.03
C VAL A 64 7.98 2.75 0.95
N GLY A 65 8.36 3.04 -0.30
CA GLY A 65 8.25 2.08 -1.40
C GLY A 65 9.08 0.80 -1.21
N ILE A 66 10.19 0.85 -0.46
CA ILE A 66 10.97 -0.35 -0.11
C ILE A 66 10.19 -1.19 0.90
N VAL A 67 9.65 -0.56 1.93
CA VAL A 67 8.84 -1.21 2.97
C VAL A 67 7.63 -1.91 2.36
N THR A 68 6.90 -1.21 1.48
CA THR A 68 5.73 -1.80 0.82
C THR A 68 6.10 -2.89 -0.18
N SER A 69 7.30 -2.85 -0.80
CA SER A 69 7.77 -3.91 -1.70
C SER A 69 8.13 -5.20 -0.97
N ILE A 70 8.71 -5.10 0.23
CA ILE A 70 9.03 -6.27 1.07
C ILE A 70 7.75 -7.02 1.47
N ALA A 71 6.66 -6.31 1.74
CA ALA A 71 5.37 -6.94 2.02
C ALA A 71 4.63 -7.39 0.75
N GLY A 72 4.73 -6.58 -0.32
CA GLY A 72 3.99 -6.80 -1.55
C GLY A 72 4.48 -7.96 -2.40
N ALA A 73 5.79 -8.17 -2.47
CA ALA A 73 6.36 -9.27 -3.27
C ALA A 73 5.95 -10.65 -2.73
N PRO A 74 6.05 -10.98 -1.43
CA PRO A 74 5.55 -12.24 -0.88
C PRO A 74 4.04 -12.40 -1.05
N PHE A 75 3.27 -11.32 -0.86
CA PHE A 75 1.82 -11.35 -1.07
C PHE A 75 1.46 -11.73 -2.52
N PHE A 76 2.20 -11.19 -3.49
CA PHE A 76 2.02 -11.52 -4.90
C PHE A 76 2.47 -12.92 -5.28
N LEU A 77 3.48 -13.47 -4.60
CA LEU A 77 3.90 -14.85 -4.82
C LEU A 77 2.90 -15.87 -4.25
N TRP A 78 2.17 -15.48 -3.21
CA TRP A 78 1.15 -16.32 -2.58
C TRP A 78 -0.18 -16.32 -3.33
N LEU A 79 -0.58 -15.17 -3.89
CA LEU A 79 -1.82 -14.99 -4.63
C LEU A 79 -1.82 -15.73 -5.98
#